data_AF-A0A212JIM7-F1
#
_entry.id   AF-A0A212JIM7-F1
#
_cell.length_a   1.000
_cell.length_b   1.000
_cell.length_c   1.000
_cell.angle_alpha   90.00
_cell.angle_beta   90.00
_cell.angle_gamma   90.00
#
_symmetry.space_group_name_H-M   'P 1'
#
loop_
_entity.id
_entity.type
_entity.pdbx_description
1 polymer ?
#
loop_
_entity_poly.entity_id
_entity_poly.type
_entity_poly.pdbx_seq_one_letter_code
_entity_poly.pdbx_strand_id
1 'polypeptide(L)'
;MKVRVKYCGGCNPRYDRKAVVERLQTAFPDTEFVETGDDDGPFDHVIVLCGCSAACASHEDLQGKHGKTVTSSEEECLRLEEILRSIPK
;
A
#
# COMPACT_ATOMS: atom_id res chain seq x y z
N MET A 1 2.90 13.74 2.99
CA MET A 1 1.97 12.61 3.22
C MET A 1 2.78 11.38 3.60
N LYS A 2 2.35 10.63 4.62
CA LYS A 2 2.97 9.38 5.05
C LYS A 2 2.06 8.19 4.76
N VAL A 3 2.53 7.26 3.95
CA VAL A 3 1.76 6.11 3.48
C VAL A 3 2.40 4.82 3.98
N ARG A 4 1.62 4.03 4.72
CA ARG A 4 2.06 2.70 5.15
C ARG A 4 1.92 1.71 4.01
N VAL A 5 2.94 0.88 3.80
CA VAL A 5 2.87 -0.28 2.90
C VAL A 5 3.00 -1.57 3.72
N LYS A 6 2.03 -2.46 3.58
CA LYS A 6 2.06 -3.81 4.11
C LYS A 6 2.01 -4.81 2.97
N TYR A 7 2.92 -5.78 2.98
CA TYR A 7 2.88 -6.90 2.05
C TYR A 7 2.17 -8.09 2.69
N CYS A 8 1.29 -8.70 1.92
CA CYS A 8 0.57 -9.93 2.25
C CYS A 8 0.81 -10.95 1.12
N GLY A 9 0.65 -12.25 1.38
CA GLY A 9 0.74 -13.28 0.35
C GLY A 9 2.15 -13.55 -0.18
N GLY A 10 3.16 -13.54 0.70
CA GLY A 10 4.54 -13.91 0.35
C GLY A 10 4.70 -15.37 -0.10
N CYS A 11 3.73 -16.24 0.23
CA CYS A 11 3.77 -17.67 -0.08
C CYS A 11 3.55 -18.00 -1.58
N ASN A 12 2.89 -17.12 -2.35
CA ASN A 12 2.66 -17.31 -3.79
C ASN A 12 2.42 -15.97 -4.51
N PRO A 13 3.45 -15.13 -4.72
CA PRO A 13 3.30 -13.84 -5.40
C PRO A 13 2.97 -14.02 -6.89
N ARG A 14 1.85 -13.45 -7.33
CA ARG A 14 1.44 -13.43 -8.74
C ARG A 14 1.97 -12.22 -9.53
N TYR A 15 2.53 -11.22 -8.85
CA TYR A 15 3.09 -10.02 -9.44
C TYR A 15 4.20 -9.44 -8.54
N ASP A 16 5.02 -8.55 -9.10
CA ASP A 16 6.09 -7.89 -8.36
C ASP A 16 5.53 -6.69 -7.57
N ARG A 17 5.22 -6.96 -6.30
CA ARG A 17 4.71 -5.94 -5.37
C ARG A 17 5.73 -4.84 -5.09
N LYS A 18 7.04 -5.10 -5.22
CA LYS A 18 8.06 -4.07 -4.99
C LYS A 18 8.09 -3.09 -6.16
N ALA A 19 8.00 -3.60 -7.39
CA ALA A 19 7.92 -2.77 -8.58
C ALA A 19 6.74 -1.78 -8.52
N VAL A 20 5.61 -2.19 -7.94
CA VAL A 20 4.48 -1.30 -7.65
C VAL A 20 4.87 -0.16 -6.70
N VAL A 21 5.54 -0.47 -5.58
CA VAL A 21 5.97 0.55 -4.61
C VAL A 21 7.01 1.49 -5.20
N GLU A 22 7.98 0.98 -5.95
CA GLU A 22 9.00 1.80 -6.63
C GLU A 22 8.36 2.78 -7.63
N ARG A 23 7.35 2.32 -8.36
CA ARG A 23 6.57 3.16 -9.26
C ARG A 23 5.77 4.24 -8.51
N LEU A 24 5.19 3.91 -7.36
CA LEU A 24 4.50 4.88 -6.50
C LEU A 24 5.48 5.91 -5.91
N GLN A 25 6.64 5.49 -5.43
CA GLN A 25 7.70 6.39 -4.94
C GLN A 25 8.16 7.36 -6.04
N THR A 26 8.27 6.87 -7.28
CA THR A 26 8.61 7.70 -8.44
C THR A 26 7.50 8.68 -8.80
N ALA A 27 6.23 8.26 -8.76
CA ALA A 27 5.08 9.09 -9.08
C ALA A 27 4.76 10.13 -7.99
N PHE A 28 5.12 9.85 -6.73
CA PHE A 28 4.83 10.68 -5.57
C PHE A 28 6.10 10.96 -4.74
N PRO A 29 7.04 11.78 -5.26
CA PRO A 29 8.30 12.05 -4.56
C PRO A 29 8.13 12.78 -3.22
N ASP A 30 7.04 13.52 -3.02
CA ASP A 30 6.70 14.17 -1.73
C ASP A 30 5.99 13.24 -0.73
N THR A 31 5.82 11.96 -1.07
CA THR A 31 5.14 10.98 -0.23
C THR A 31 6.14 10.00 0.35
N GLU A 32 6.11 9.86 1.67
CA GLU A 32 6.94 8.91 2.38
C GLU A 32 6.21 7.57 2.44
N PHE A 33 6.71 6.58 1.69
CA PHE A 33 6.20 5.21 1.72
C PHE A 33 7.01 4.41 2.75
N VAL A 34 6.38 4.00 3.83
CA VAL A 34 7.03 3.26 4.92
C VAL A 34 6.54 1.82 4.96
N GLU A 35 7.48 0.88 4.90
CA GLU A 35 7.19 -0.54 5.04
C GLU A 35 6.90 -0.88 6.51
N THR A 36 6.14 -1.95 6.76
CA THR A 36 5.73 -2.33 8.11
C THR A 36 6.94 -2.53 9.05
N GLY A 37 7.07 -1.66 10.06
CA GLY A 37 7.93 -1.78 11.23
C GLY A 37 7.15 -1.52 12.53
N ASP A 38 7.78 -1.77 13.68
CA ASP A 38 7.19 -1.65 15.03
C ASP A 38 6.93 -0.19 15.46
N ASP A 39 7.63 0.76 14.84
CA ASP A 39 7.60 2.17 15.20
C ASP A 39 7.02 2.96 14.03
N ASP A 40 5.70 3.14 14.01
CA ASP A 40 5.16 4.11 13.07
C ASP A 40 3.88 4.75 13.57
N GLY A 41 3.96 6.07 13.73
CA GLY A 41 2.90 6.95 14.20
C GLY A 41 1.71 7.04 13.23
N PRO A 42 0.93 8.13 13.28
CA PRO A 42 -0.27 8.24 12.46
C PRO A 42 0.08 8.35 10.97
N PHE A 43 -0.39 7.39 10.18
CA PHE A 43 -0.29 7.40 8.72
C PHE A 43 -1.48 8.13 8.08
N ASP A 44 -1.23 8.81 6.96
CA ASP A 44 -2.29 9.41 6.15
C ASP A 44 -3.10 8.34 5.42
N HIS A 45 -2.43 7.31 4.87
CA HIS A 45 -3.10 6.22 4.16
C HIS A 45 -2.37 4.89 4.37
N VAL A 46 -3.08 3.78 4.25
CA VAL A 46 -2.50 2.43 4.34
C VAL A 46 -2.74 1.68 3.04
N ILE A 47 -1.70 1.01 2.55
CA ILE A 47 -1.70 0.19 1.35
C ILE A 47 -1.35 -1.24 1.75
N VAL A 48 -2.22 -2.19 1.41
CA VAL A 48 -1.98 -3.62 1.61
C VAL A 48 -1.82 -4.28 0.25
N LEU A 49 -0.59 -4.69 -0.07
CA LEU A 49 -0.23 -5.36 -1.31
C LEU A 49 -0.28 -6.89 -1.11
N CYS A 50 -1.36 -7.52 -1.55
CA CYS A 50 -1.57 -8.96 -1.46
C CYS A 50 -1.00 -9.67 -2.68
N GLY A 51 -0.02 -10.56 -2.52
CA GLY A 51 0.54 -11.32 -3.66
C GLY A 51 -0.38 -12.35 -4.27
N CYS A 52 -1.45 -12.70 -3.58
CA CYS A 52 -2.45 -13.65 -4.04
C CYS A 52 -3.83 -13.21 -3.55
N SER A 53 -4.87 -13.68 -4.24
CA SER A 53 -6.27 -13.37 -3.91
C SER A 53 -6.73 -13.90 -2.54
N ALA A 54 -5.94 -14.76 -1.89
CA ALA A 54 -6.28 -15.30 -0.58
C ALA A 54 -6.24 -14.26 0.54
N ALA A 55 -5.48 -13.16 0.37
CA ALA A 55 -5.39 -12.03 1.32
C ALA A 55 -5.30 -12.46 2.80
N CYS A 56 -4.55 -13.52 3.09
CA CYS A 56 -4.62 -14.25 4.36
C CYS A 56 -4.05 -13.50 5.58
N ALA A 57 -3.25 -12.45 5.36
CA ALA A 57 -2.69 -11.67 6.45
C ALA A 57 -3.72 -10.67 6.97
N SER A 58 -4.02 -10.73 8.28
CA SER A 58 -4.89 -9.76 8.94
C SER A 58 -4.37 -8.34 8.75
N HIS A 59 -5.25 -7.46 8.28
CA HIS A 59 -5.01 -6.04 8.05
C HIS A 59 -6.19 -5.19 8.52
N GLU A 60 -7.00 -5.75 9.43
CA GLU A 60 -8.19 -5.08 9.98
C GLU A 60 -7.79 -3.90 10.85
N ASP A 61 -6.80 -4.09 11.71
CA ASP A 61 -6.24 -3.07 12.62
C ASP A 61 -5.42 -1.98 11.92
N LEU A 62 -5.24 -2.09 10.61
CA LEU A 62 -4.45 -1.13 9.83
C LEU A 62 -5.38 -0.11 9.20
N GLN A 63 -5.31 1.12 9.67
CA GLN A 63 -6.14 2.20 9.17
C GLN A 63 -5.32 3.49 9.12
N GLY A 64 -5.26 4.13 7.95
CA GLY A 64 -4.74 5.48 7.80
C GLY A 64 -5.84 6.51 8.02
N LYS A 65 -5.44 7.77 8.23
CA LYS A 65 -6.35 8.91 8.41
C LYS A 65 -7.38 9.05 7.29
N HIS A 66 -6.99 8.78 6.05
CA HIS A 66 -7.81 8.89 4.85
C HIS A 66 -8.34 7.54 4.35
N GLY A 67 -7.96 6.43 4.97
CA GLY A 67 -8.43 5.11 4.57
C GLY A 67 -7.37 4.03 4.58
N LYS A 68 -7.77 2.89 4.01
CA LYS A 68 -6.87 1.82 3.58
C LYS A 68 -7.29 1.31 2.21
N THR A 69 -6.33 0.90 1.41
CA THR A 69 -6.55 0.25 0.12
C THR A 69 -5.87 -1.10 0.12
N VAL A 70 -6.60 -2.13 -0.29
CA VAL A 70 -6.09 -3.48 -0.49
C VAL A 70 -6.07 -3.74 -1.98
N THR A 71 -4.92 -4.17 -2.51
CA THR A 71 -4.79 -4.57 -3.91
C THR A 71 -4.17 -5.96 -3.98
N SER A 72 -4.66 -6.78 -4.89
CA SER A 72 -4.15 -8.14 -5.12
C SER A 72 -3.65 -8.39 -6.54
N SER A 73 -3.61 -7.34 -7.37
CA SER A 73 -3.31 -7.39 -8.79
C SER A 73 -2.63 -6.10 -9.25
N GLU A 74 -1.84 -6.17 -10.32
CA GLU A 74 -1.18 -4.99 -10.90
C GLU A 74 -2.19 -3.97 -11.45
N GLU A 75 -3.31 -4.41 -12.02
CA GLU A 75 -4.37 -3.51 -12.53
C GLU A 75 -4.99 -2.64 -11.43
N GLU A 76 -5.17 -3.17 -10.23
CA GLU A 76 -5.68 -2.40 -9.09
C GLU A 76 -4.66 -1.36 -8.58
N CYS A 77 -3.38 -1.50 -8.93
CA CYS A 77 -2.36 -0.52 -8.58
C CYS A 77 -2.52 0.80 -9.35
N LEU A 78 -3.18 0.81 -10.52
CA LEU A 78 -3.53 2.06 -11.21
C LEU A 78 -4.52 2.89 -10.39
N ARG A 79 -5.53 2.23 -9.81
CA ARG A 79 -6.52 2.89 -8.94
C ARG A 79 -5.88 3.45 -7.67
N LEU A 80 -4.81 2.81 -7.19
CA LEU A 80 -4.05 3.27 -6.03
C LEU A 80 -3.43 4.64 -6.28
N GLU A 81 -2.87 4.88 -7.47
CA GLU A 81 -2.35 6.20 -7.84
C GLU A 81 -3.45 7.28 -7.83
N GLU A 82 -4.65 6.96 -8.35
CA GLU A 82 -5.78 7.89 -8.35
C GLU A 82 -6.25 8.25 -6.94
N ILE A 83 -6.34 7.24 -6.06
CA ILE A 83 -6.69 7.44 -4.65
C ILE A 83 -5.66 8.35 -3.98
N LEU A 84 -4.36 8.07 -4.14
CA LEU A 84 -3.29 8.88 -3.56
C LEU A 84 -3.29 10.32 -4.09
N ARG A 85 -3.65 10.55 -5.36
CA ARG A 85 -3.83 11.92 -5.92
C ARG A 85 -5.02 12.66 -5.33
N SER A 86 -6.06 11.94 -4.90
CA SER A 86 -7.26 12.53 -4.29
C SER A 86 -7.08 12.89 -2.81
N ILE A 87 -6.04 12.37 -2.15
CA ILE A 87 -5.78 12.68 -0.74
C ILE A 87 -5.17 14.09 -0.65
N PRO A 88 -5.73 15.00 0.17
CA PRO A 88 -5.14 16.31 0.38
C PRO A 88 -3.75 16.17 1.01
N LYS A 89 -2.75 16.81 0.40
CA LYS A 89 -1.34 16.79 0.84
C LYS A 89 -1.11 17.60 2.12
#